data_AF-A0A8C6EN21-F1
#
_entry.id   AF-A0A8C6EN21-F1
#
_cell.length_a   1.000
_cell.length_b   1.000
_cell.length_c   1.000
_cell.angle_alpha   90.00
_cell.angle_beta   90.00
_cell.angle_gamma   90.00
#
_symmetry.space_group_name_H-M   'P 1'
#
loop_
_entity.id
_entity.type
_entity.pdbx_description
1 polymer ?
#
loop_
_entity_poly.entity_id
_entity_poly.type
_entity_poly.pdbx_seq_one_letter_code
_entity_poly.pdbx_strand_id
1 'polypeptide(L)'
;MPESAWKFLFYLGCWSYSAYLLFGTDYPFFHDPPSVFYDWTPGMAVPRDIAAAYLLQGSFYGHSIYATLYMDTWRKDSVVMLIHHVVTLVLIVSSYAFRYHNVGILVLFLHDFSDVQLEFTKLNIYFKARGGSYHRLHAVVADLGCLSFCFSWFWFRLYWFPLKVLYATFHSSLLAVPDIPFYFFFNALLLLLTVMNLYWFLYIVAFAAKVLTGQMRELKDLREFDMAEAQSPKPSKAE
;
A
#
# COMPACT_ATOMS: atom_id res chain seq x y z
N MET A 1 0.09 -10.92 -16.07
CA MET A 1 0.17 -12.12 -15.19
C MET A 1 1.55 -12.25 -14.52
N PRO A 2 2.70 -12.29 -15.23
CA PRO A 2 4.01 -12.47 -14.56
C PRO A 2 4.33 -11.36 -13.55
N GLU A 3 4.03 -10.11 -13.90
CA GLU A 3 4.21 -8.95 -13.03
C GLU A 3 3.42 -9.04 -11.72
N SER A 4 2.12 -9.36 -11.79
CA SER A 4 1.29 -9.57 -10.59
C SER A 4 1.77 -10.75 -9.74
N ALA A 5 2.31 -11.80 -10.35
CA ALA A 5 2.86 -12.93 -9.60
C ALA A 5 4.12 -12.52 -8.83
N TRP A 6 5.02 -11.77 -9.47
CA TRP A 6 6.20 -11.22 -8.83
C TRP A 6 5.84 -10.27 -7.67
N LYS A 7 4.94 -9.31 -7.91
CA LYS A 7 4.47 -8.36 -6.89
C LYS A 7 3.80 -9.10 -5.72
N PHE A 8 2.95 -10.08 -6.00
CA PHE A 8 2.32 -10.90 -4.96
C PHE A 8 3.35 -11.60 -4.07
N LEU A 9 4.33 -12.30 -4.66
CA LEU A 9 5.36 -13.00 -3.88
C LEU A 9 6.22 -12.03 -3.06
N PHE A 10 6.57 -10.88 -3.64
CA PHE A 10 7.33 -9.85 -2.95
C PHE A 10 6.57 -9.29 -1.75
N TYR A 11 5.33 -8.82 -1.96
CA TYR A 11 4.50 -8.27 -0.90
C TYR A 11 4.20 -9.31 0.17
N LEU A 12 3.91 -10.56 -0.22
CA LEU A 12 3.65 -11.64 0.73
C LEU A 12 4.89 -11.88 1.61
N GLY A 13 6.08 -11.97 1.01
CA GLY A 13 7.32 -12.15 1.74
C GLY A 13 7.61 -10.99 2.72
N CYS A 14 7.51 -9.74 2.25
CA CYS A 14 7.77 -8.56 3.08
C CYS A 14 6.73 -8.39 4.19
N TRP A 15 5.46 -8.64 3.89
CA TRP A 15 4.40 -8.60 4.89
C TRP A 15 4.56 -9.71 5.93
N SER A 16 4.83 -10.94 5.51
CA SER A 16 5.09 -12.05 6.43
C SER A 16 6.32 -11.81 7.30
N TYR A 17 7.37 -11.19 6.76
CA TYR A 17 8.54 -10.82 7.55
C TYR A 17 8.21 -9.73 8.57
N SER A 18 7.47 -8.70 8.17
CA SER A 18 7.01 -7.66 9.09
C SER A 18 6.08 -8.21 10.18
N ALA A 19 5.18 -9.14 9.82
CA ALA A 19 4.33 -9.84 10.77
C ALA A 19 5.13 -10.69 11.75
N TYR A 20 6.18 -11.38 11.28
CA TYR A 20 7.11 -12.12 12.14
C TYR A 20 7.81 -11.18 13.14
N LEU A 21 8.28 -10.00 12.71
CA LEU A 21 8.86 -9.03 13.64
C LEU A 21 7.84 -8.60 14.70
N LEU A 22 6.59 -8.32 14.30
CA LEU A 22 5.58 -7.81 15.23
C LEU A 22 5.01 -8.83 16.20
N PHE A 23 4.89 -10.09 15.79
CA PHE A 23 4.17 -11.12 16.56
C PHE A 23 5.03 -12.34 16.94
N GLY A 24 6.16 -12.52 16.27
CA GLY A 24 7.09 -13.63 16.49
C GLY A 24 8.37 -13.23 17.24
N THR A 25 8.52 -11.95 17.60
CA THR A 25 9.63 -11.44 18.42
C THR A 25 9.10 -10.60 19.57
N ASP A 26 9.98 -10.17 20.48
CA ASP A 26 9.61 -9.44 21.70
C ASP A 26 9.33 -7.94 21.47
N TYR A 27 9.06 -7.51 20.23
CA TYR A 27 8.73 -6.11 19.94
C TYR A 27 7.31 -5.76 20.38
N PRO A 28 7.11 -4.82 21.33
CA PRO A 28 5.79 -4.56 21.91
C PRO A 28 4.90 -3.63 21.07
N PHE A 29 5.48 -2.94 20.08
CA PHE A 29 4.88 -1.75 19.49
C PHE A 29 3.63 -1.95 18.63
N PHE A 30 3.28 -3.18 18.26
CA PHE A 30 1.96 -3.43 17.70
C PHE A 30 0.86 -3.37 18.77
N HIS A 31 1.12 -3.89 19.96
CA HIS A 31 0.17 -3.98 21.07
C HIS A 31 0.17 -2.71 21.92
N ASP A 32 1.34 -2.09 22.10
CA ASP A 32 1.53 -0.80 22.76
C ASP A 32 2.16 0.22 21.80
N PRO A 33 1.38 0.90 20.94
CA PRO A 33 1.93 1.82 19.92
C PRO A 33 2.85 2.93 20.46
N PRO A 34 2.63 3.53 21.65
CA PRO A 34 3.59 4.46 22.26
C PRO A 34 5.01 3.91 22.41
N SER A 35 5.17 2.59 22.57
CA SER A 35 6.48 1.95 22.76
C SER A 35 7.44 2.08 21.58
N VAL A 36 6.97 2.52 20.41
CA VAL A 36 7.86 2.84 19.27
C VAL A 36 8.91 3.91 19.61
N PHE A 37 8.65 4.74 20.63
CA PHE A 37 9.55 5.80 21.11
C PHE A 37 10.20 5.51 22.47
N TYR A 38 9.91 4.37 23.10
CA TYR A 38 10.58 4.02 24.37
C TYR A 38 12.08 3.85 24.13
N ASP A 39 12.88 4.41 25.05
CA ASP A 39 14.35 4.41 25.00
C ASP A 39 14.96 4.99 23.71
N TRP A 40 14.17 5.77 22.96
CA TRP A 40 14.66 6.43 21.75
C TRP A 40 15.79 7.38 22.12
N THR A 41 16.93 7.25 21.44
CA THR A 41 18.08 8.14 21.59
C THR A 41 18.72 8.47 20.24
N PRO A 42 19.26 9.69 20.07
CA PRO A 42 19.98 10.05 18.85
C PRO A 42 21.12 9.06 18.60
N GLY A 43 21.18 8.52 17.38
CA GLY A 43 22.26 7.62 16.97
C GLY A 43 22.14 6.17 17.46
N MET A 44 21.06 5.77 18.14
CA MET A 44 20.84 4.37 18.54
C MET A 44 20.98 3.41 17.37
N ALA A 45 21.50 2.21 17.62
CA ALA A 45 21.67 1.21 16.58
C ALA A 45 20.29 0.72 16.10
N VAL A 46 20.15 0.53 14.79
CA VAL A 46 18.96 -0.13 14.23
C VAL A 46 19.19 -1.64 14.30
N PRO A 47 18.29 -2.43 14.91
CA PRO A 47 18.36 -3.87 14.92
C PRO A 47 18.53 -4.46 13.50
N ARG A 48 19.35 -5.51 13.35
CA ARG A 48 19.74 -6.05 12.03
C ARG A 48 18.57 -6.63 11.24
N ASP A 49 17.64 -7.23 11.95
CA ASP A 49 16.35 -7.73 11.47
C ASP A 49 15.47 -6.60 10.92
N ILE A 50 15.34 -5.49 11.66
CA ILE A 50 14.63 -4.29 11.17
C ILE A 50 15.36 -3.68 9.97
N ALA A 51 16.70 -3.61 10.02
CA ALA A 51 17.50 -3.11 8.90
C ALA A 51 17.31 -3.94 7.62
N ALA A 52 17.15 -5.27 7.73
CA ALA A 52 16.86 -6.14 6.60
C ALA A 52 15.48 -5.85 5.98
N ALA A 53 14.44 -5.65 6.80
CA ALA A 53 13.12 -5.23 6.32
C ALA A 53 13.19 -3.91 5.54
N TYR A 54 13.95 -2.95 6.08
CA TYR A 54 14.16 -1.64 5.46
C TYR A 54 14.90 -1.73 4.13
N LEU A 55 15.95 -2.54 4.04
CA LEU A 55 16.70 -2.73 2.81
C LEU A 55 15.84 -3.34 1.71
N LEU A 56 15.06 -4.38 2.04
CA LEU A 56 14.16 -5.04 1.10
C LEU A 56 13.11 -4.06 0.56
N GLN A 57 12.43 -3.35 1.46
CA GLN A 57 11.36 -2.42 1.09
C GLN A 57 11.90 -1.20 0.35
N GLY A 58 12.98 -0.59 0.85
CA GLY A 58 13.62 0.54 0.19
C GLY A 58 14.06 0.22 -1.24
N SER A 59 14.62 -0.97 -1.46
CA SER A 59 15.01 -1.44 -2.79
C SER A 59 13.80 -1.59 -3.71
N PHE A 60 12.70 -2.12 -3.20
CA PHE A 60 11.47 -2.28 -3.97
C PHE A 60 10.80 -0.95 -4.33
N TYR A 61 10.76 0.01 -3.41
CA TYR A 61 10.23 1.34 -3.72
C TYR A 61 11.13 2.10 -4.71
N GLY A 62 12.45 1.96 -4.60
CA GLY A 62 13.38 2.48 -5.60
C GLY A 62 13.15 1.88 -6.99
N HIS A 63 13.00 0.55 -7.07
CA HIS A 63 12.61 -0.13 -8.31
C HIS A 63 11.22 0.32 -8.80
N SER A 64 10.25 0.52 -7.92
CA SER A 64 8.89 0.92 -8.28
C SER A 64 8.84 2.30 -8.91
N ILE A 65 9.67 3.26 -8.45
CA ILE A 65 9.83 4.57 -9.12
C ILE A 65 10.29 4.37 -10.57
N TYR A 66 11.33 3.57 -10.77
CA TYR A 66 11.84 3.27 -12.11
C TYR A 66 10.77 2.58 -12.97
N ALA A 67 10.09 1.57 -12.42
CA ALA A 67 9.04 0.85 -13.12
C ALA A 67 7.88 1.78 -13.53
N THR A 68 7.38 2.63 -12.63
CA THR A 68 6.29 3.58 -12.94
C THR A 68 6.67 4.57 -14.04
N LEU A 69 7.93 5.01 -14.10
CA LEU A 69 8.38 5.96 -15.11
C LEU A 69 8.60 5.33 -16.50
N TYR A 70 9.11 4.09 -16.56
CA TYR A 70 9.64 3.52 -17.80
C TYR A 70 9.04 2.18 -18.24
N MET A 71 8.39 1.44 -17.33
CA MET A 71 7.88 0.08 -17.59
C MET A 71 6.35 0.00 -17.53
N ASP A 72 5.73 0.69 -16.57
CA ASP A 72 4.30 0.58 -16.31
C ASP A 72 3.50 1.42 -17.31
N THR A 73 2.34 0.88 -17.72
CA THR A 73 1.36 1.66 -18.49
C THR A 73 0.74 2.74 -17.62
N TRP A 74 0.79 3.99 -18.08
CA TRP A 74 0.23 5.11 -17.35
C TRP A 74 -1.30 5.07 -17.29
N ARG A 75 -1.85 5.41 -16.12
CA ARG A 75 -3.26 5.42 -15.74
C ARG A 75 -3.61 6.76 -15.07
N LYS A 76 -4.90 6.99 -14.81
CA LYS A 76 -5.38 8.24 -14.18
C LYS A 76 -4.70 8.54 -12.84
N ASP A 77 -4.23 7.52 -12.12
CA ASP A 77 -3.55 7.66 -10.82
C ASP A 77 -2.01 7.53 -10.89
N SER A 78 -1.40 7.39 -12.06
CA SER A 78 0.06 7.16 -12.17
C SER A 78 0.90 8.24 -11.52
N VAL A 79 0.49 9.51 -11.60
CA VAL A 79 1.17 10.62 -10.93
C VAL A 79 1.09 10.48 -9.41
N VAL A 80 -0.09 10.12 -8.88
CA VAL A 80 -0.28 9.91 -7.44
C VAL A 80 0.53 8.70 -6.96
N MET A 81 0.58 7.62 -7.75
CA MET A 81 1.43 6.45 -7.48
C MET A 81 2.92 6.81 -7.45
N LEU A 82 3.39 7.63 -8.39
CA LEU A 82 4.78 8.10 -8.41
C LEU A 82 5.11 8.95 -7.18
N ILE A 83 4.23 9.91 -6.84
CA ILE A 83 4.37 10.72 -5.62
C ILE A 83 4.42 9.82 -4.40
N HIS A 84 3.54 8.83 -4.33
CA HIS A 84 3.54 7.85 -3.25
C HIS A 84 4.86 7.10 -3.15
N HIS A 85 5.39 6.56 -4.24
CA HIS A 85 6.68 5.86 -4.20
C HIS A 85 7.84 6.76 -3.73
N VAL A 86 7.84 8.03 -4.12
CA VAL A 86 8.82 9.01 -3.61
C VAL A 86 8.61 9.27 -2.12
N VAL A 87 7.38 9.52 -1.69
CA VAL A 87 7.04 9.80 -0.28
C VAL A 87 7.38 8.61 0.61
N THR A 88 7.04 7.38 0.21
CA THR A 88 7.36 6.18 0.98
C THR A 88 8.86 5.91 1.03
N LEU A 89 9.59 6.12 -0.07
CA LEU A 89 11.05 6.00 -0.06
C LEU A 89 11.70 7.02 0.88
N VAL A 90 11.21 8.28 0.87
CA VAL A 90 11.67 9.31 1.80
C VAL A 90 11.31 8.96 3.24
N LEU A 91 10.11 8.43 3.50
CA LEU A 91 9.71 7.94 4.82
C LEU A 91 10.64 6.81 5.31
N ILE A 92 10.98 5.83 4.47
CA ILE A 92 11.90 4.74 4.80
C ILE A 92 13.31 5.27 5.12
N VAL A 93 13.85 6.15 4.27
CA VAL A 93 15.20 6.68 4.47
C VAL A 93 15.26 7.58 5.71
N SER A 94 14.29 8.47 5.88
CA SER A 94 14.25 9.38 7.03
C SER A 94 13.95 8.67 8.34
N SER A 95 13.03 7.70 8.38
CA SER A 95 12.80 6.92 9.61
C SER A 95 14.01 6.09 9.99
N TYR A 96 14.77 5.58 9.03
CA TYR A 96 16.05 4.90 9.31
C TYR A 96 17.11 5.88 9.85
N ALA A 97 17.25 7.06 9.24
CA ALA A 97 18.23 8.08 9.63
C ALA A 97 17.93 8.68 11.01
N PHE A 98 16.66 9.00 11.29
CA PHE A 98 16.22 9.62 12.55
C PHE A 98 15.86 8.60 13.64
N ARG A 99 16.08 7.31 13.37
CA ARG A 99 15.82 6.20 14.29
C ARG A 99 14.34 6.00 14.65
N TYR A 100 13.42 6.39 13.77
CA TYR A 100 11.98 6.05 13.86
C TYR A 100 11.66 4.69 13.23
N HIS A 101 12.62 3.76 13.34
CA HIS A 101 12.57 2.53 12.58
C HIS A 101 11.40 1.63 12.98
N ASN A 102 11.07 1.61 14.29
CA ASN A 102 9.90 0.92 14.86
C ASN A 102 8.57 1.43 14.29
N VAL A 103 8.44 2.76 14.15
CA VAL A 103 7.28 3.38 13.49
C VAL A 103 7.17 2.87 12.05
N GLY A 104 8.26 2.86 11.31
CA GLY A 104 8.23 2.40 9.92
C GLY A 104 7.87 0.91 9.79
N ILE A 105 8.25 0.03 10.73
CA ILE A 105 7.78 -1.37 10.71
C ILE A 105 6.24 -1.44 10.82
N LEU A 106 5.63 -0.63 11.68
CA LEU A 106 4.16 -0.53 11.74
C LEU A 106 3.59 -0.03 10.40
N VAL A 107 4.20 0.99 9.79
CA VAL A 107 3.74 1.50 8.48
C VAL A 107 3.79 0.41 7.42
N LEU A 108 4.92 -0.30 7.29
CA LEU A 108 5.14 -1.36 6.30
C LEU A 108 4.12 -2.50 6.49
N PHE A 109 3.98 -3.01 7.71
CA PHE A 109 3.02 -4.08 8.01
C PHE A 109 1.58 -3.69 7.65
N LEU A 110 1.17 -2.48 8.02
CA LEU A 110 -0.21 -2.03 7.80
C LEU A 110 -0.52 -1.79 6.31
N HIS A 111 0.44 -1.27 5.54
CA HIS A 111 0.19 -0.96 4.13
C HIS A 111 0.26 -2.20 3.25
N ASP A 112 1.25 -3.07 3.44
CA ASP A 112 1.51 -4.19 2.54
C ASP A 112 0.39 -5.24 2.52
N PHE A 113 -0.36 -5.38 3.62
CA PHE A 113 -1.41 -6.40 3.73
C PHE A 113 -2.46 -6.29 2.61
N SER A 114 -2.90 -5.07 2.31
CA SER A 114 -3.85 -4.82 1.23
C SER A 114 -3.26 -5.11 -0.15
N ASP A 115 -1.96 -4.90 -0.34
CA ASP A 115 -1.29 -5.13 -1.64
C ASP A 115 -1.12 -6.63 -1.91
N VAL A 116 -0.87 -7.43 -0.87
CA VAL A 116 -0.92 -8.91 -0.96
C VAL A 116 -2.28 -9.37 -1.49
N GLN A 117 -3.37 -8.86 -0.90
CA GLN A 117 -4.72 -9.22 -1.31
C GLN A 117 -5.05 -8.77 -2.72
N LEU A 118 -4.61 -7.55 -3.10
CA LEU A 118 -4.83 -7.01 -4.43
C LEU A 118 -4.18 -7.87 -5.51
N GLU A 119 -2.88 -8.19 -5.36
CA GLU A 119 -2.16 -8.97 -6.35
C GLU A 119 -2.62 -10.43 -6.38
N PHE A 120 -2.97 -11.02 -5.22
CA PHE A 120 -3.61 -12.34 -5.16
C PHE A 120 -4.95 -12.36 -5.92
N THR A 121 -5.76 -11.33 -5.76
CA THR A 121 -7.06 -11.23 -6.46
C THR A 121 -6.84 -11.10 -7.97
N LYS A 122 -5.91 -10.25 -8.43
CA LYS A 122 -5.56 -10.13 -9.85
C LYS A 122 -5.12 -11.46 -10.45
N LEU A 123 -4.30 -12.25 -9.74
CA LEU A 123 -3.90 -13.58 -10.20
C LEU A 123 -5.10 -14.51 -10.40
N ASN A 124 -6.05 -14.52 -9.47
CA ASN A 124 -7.26 -15.32 -9.60
C ASN A 124 -8.16 -14.85 -10.75
N ILE A 125 -8.24 -13.54 -11.00
CA ILE A 125 -8.91 -12.99 -12.19
C ILE A 125 -8.24 -13.49 -13.47
N TYR A 126 -6.91 -13.48 -13.55
CA TYR A 126 -6.19 -14.02 -14.71
C TYR A 126 -6.39 -15.54 -14.88
N PHE A 127 -6.50 -16.30 -13.79
CA PHE A 127 -6.72 -17.75 -13.85
C PHE A 127 -8.17 -18.15 -14.15
N LYS A 128 -9.14 -17.28 -13.87
CA LYS A 128 -10.56 -17.51 -14.19
C LYS A 128 -10.81 -17.81 -15.67
N ALA A 129 -10.07 -17.18 -16.58
CA ALA A 129 -10.23 -17.28 -18.03
C ALA A 129 -9.05 -17.95 -18.75
N ARG A 130 -8.27 -18.79 -18.06
CA ARG A 130 -7.05 -19.39 -18.61
C ARG A 130 -7.37 -20.53 -19.59
N GLY A 131 -6.71 -20.52 -20.75
CA GLY A 131 -6.76 -21.63 -21.72
C GLY A 131 -8.12 -21.84 -22.39
N GLY A 132 -8.93 -20.78 -22.52
CA GLY A 132 -10.27 -20.86 -23.12
C GLY A 132 -11.32 -21.56 -22.25
N SER A 133 -10.96 -21.97 -21.03
CA SER A 133 -11.85 -22.64 -20.07
C SER A 133 -12.16 -21.73 -18.89
N TYR A 134 -13.42 -21.72 -18.47
CA TYR A 134 -13.87 -20.92 -17.33
C TYR A 134 -13.74 -21.71 -16.03
N HIS A 135 -12.87 -21.25 -15.13
CA HIS A 135 -12.63 -21.91 -13.85
C HIS A 135 -13.47 -21.26 -12.73
N ARG A 136 -14.58 -21.92 -12.35
CA ARG A 136 -15.53 -21.41 -11.34
C ARG A 136 -14.88 -21.14 -9.97
N LEU A 137 -13.92 -21.97 -9.55
CA LEU A 137 -13.21 -21.77 -8.28
C LEU A 137 -12.45 -20.43 -8.26
N HIS A 138 -11.67 -20.14 -9.30
CA HIS A 138 -10.94 -18.88 -9.42
C HIS A 138 -11.87 -17.65 -9.53
N ALA A 139 -13.07 -17.82 -10.10
CA ALA A 139 -14.09 -16.77 -10.09
C ALA A 139 -14.55 -16.45 -8.66
N VAL A 140 -14.92 -17.47 -7.88
CA VAL A 140 -15.37 -17.28 -6.48
C VAL A 140 -14.24 -16.70 -5.62
N VAL A 141 -13.00 -17.19 -5.78
CA VAL A 141 -11.84 -16.67 -5.06
C VAL A 141 -11.55 -15.21 -5.44
N ALA A 142 -11.71 -14.83 -6.71
CA ALA A 142 -11.56 -13.44 -7.14
C ALA A 142 -12.62 -12.53 -6.52
N ASP A 143 -13.89 -12.96 -6.47
CA ASP A 143 -14.97 -12.17 -5.88
C ASP A 143 -14.76 -11.98 -4.36
N LEU A 144 -14.40 -13.06 -3.65
CA LEU A 144 -14.05 -12.99 -2.22
C LEU A 144 -12.80 -12.16 -1.96
N GLY A 145 -11.77 -12.31 -2.82
CA GLY A 145 -10.53 -11.53 -2.75
C GLY A 145 -10.79 -10.04 -2.92
N CYS A 146 -11.69 -9.67 -3.83
CA CYS A 146 -12.10 -8.29 -4.02
C CYS A 146 -12.79 -7.71 -2.77
N LEU A 147 -13.73 -8.43 -2.17
CA LEU A 147 -14.41 -7.99 -0.94
C LEU A 147 -13.41 -7.85 0.22
N SER A 148 -12.52 -8.84 0.36
CA SER A 148 -11.44 -8.82 1.36
C SER A 148 -10.53 -7.60 1.17
N PHE A 149 -10.14 -7.30 -0.07
CA PHE A 149 -9.32 -6.13 -0.40
C PHE A 149 -9.99 -4.80 0.01
N CYS A 150 -11.28 -4.63 -0.29
CA CYS A 150 -12.03 -3.45 0.12
C CYS A 150 -12.05 -3.29 1.65
N PHE A 151 -12.31 -4.39 2.37
CA PHE A 151 -12.33 -4.39 3.83
C PHE A 151 -10.95 -4.13 4.43
N SER A 152 -9.91 -4.80 3.92
CA SER A 152 -8.54 -4.66 4.44
C SER A 152 -8.00 -3.25 4.23
N TRP A 153 -8.30 -2.60 3.10
CA TRP A 153 -7.90 -1.21 2.84
C TRP A 153 -8.44 -0.27 3.92
N PHE A 154 -9.75 -0.37 4.20
CA PHE A 154 -10.37 0.43 5.26
C PHE A 154 -9.73 0.13 6.62
N TRP A 155 -9.68 -1.15 6.99
CA TRP A 155 -9.28 -1.55 8.34
C TRP A 155 -7.81 -1.23 8.64
N PHE A 156 -6.90 -1.57 7.74
CA PHE A 156 -5.47 -1.41 7.98
C PHE A 156 -5.00 0.03 7.73
N ARG A 157 -5.44 0.66 6.64
CA ARG A 157 -4.91 1.97 6.21
C ARG A 157 -5.72 3.17 6.72
N LEU A 158 -7.03 3.02 6.97
CA LEU A 158 -7.88 4.13 7.43
C LEU A 158 -8.26 4.03 8.91
N TYR A 159 -8.26 2.83 9.49
CA TYR A 159 -8.58 2.65 10.91
C TYR A 159 -7.32 2.41 11.77
N TRP A 160 -6.58 1.33 11.54
CA TRP A 160 -5.39 1.00 12.35
C TRP A 160 -4.23 1.94 12.13
N PHE A 161 -3.96 2.40 10.91
CA PHE A 161 -2.86 3.30 10.65
C PHE A 161 -2.97 4.62 11.42
N PRO A 162 -4.11 5.36 11.40
CA PRO A 162 -4.26 6.52 12.28
C PRO A 162 -4.15 6.20 13.76
N LEU A 163 -4.80 5.13 14.23
CA LEU A 163 -4.85 4.80 15.66
C LEU A 163 -3.52 4.32 16.23
N LYS A 164 -2.70 3.63 15.44
CA LYS A 164 -1.41 3.09 15.89
C LYS A 164 -0.26 4.01 15.52
N VAL A 165 -0.18 4.43 14.25
CA VAL A 165 0.97 5.19 13.75
C VAL A 165 0.78 6.67 13.99
N LEU A 166 -0.31 7.28 13.52
CA LEU A 166 -0.49 8.73 13.68
C LEU A 166 -0.64 9.11 15.14
N TYR A 167 -1.39 8.35 15.94
CA TYR A 167 -1.48 8.59 17.38
C TYR A 167 -0.10 8.55 18.06
N ALA A 168 0.70 7.51 17.81
CA ALA A 168 2.03 7.40 18.40
C ALA A 168 2.93 8.56 17.96
N THR A 169 2.92 8.92 16.68
CA THR A 169 3.82 9.93 16.09
C THR A 169 3.41 11.37 16.35
N PHE A 170 2.11 11.67 16.47
CA PHE A 170 1.62 13.02 16.77
C PHE A 170 1.57 13.29 18.28
N HIS A 171 1.19 12.30 19.07
CA HIS A 171 0.92 12.47 20.50
C HIS A 171 2.00 11.85 21.37
N SER A 172 2.24 10.54 21.25
CA SER A 172 3.16 9.84 22.15
C SER A 172 4.62 10.26 21.96
N SER A 173 5.03 10.65 20.76
CA SER A 173 6.38 11.10 20.44
C SER A 173 6.80 12.30 21.29
N LEU A 174 5.96 13.32 21.41
CA LEU A 174 6.25 14.55 22.17
C LEU A 174 6.20 14.31 23.68
N LEU A 175 5.44 13.31 24.13
CA LEU A 175 5.40 12.92 25.54
C LEU A 175 6.64 12.12 25.94
N ALA A 176 7.09 11.21 25.07
CA ALA A 176 8.26 10.37 25.31
C ALA A 176 9.58 11.14 25.07
N VAL A 177 9.61 11.99 24.04
CA VAL A 177 10.79 12.75 23.60
C VAL A 177 10.35 14.17 23.21
N PRO A 178 10.33 15.14 24.14
CA PRO A 178 9.83 16.49 23.87
C PRO A 178 10.50 17.21 22.68
N ASP A 179 11.81 17.03 22.50
CA ASP A 179 12.60 17.66 21.44
C ASP A 179 12.94 16.69 20.29
N ILE A 180 11.98 15.84 19.90
CA ILE A 180 12.20 14.80 18.89
C ILE A 180 12.55 15.44 17.51
N PRO A 181 13.65 15.04 16.86
CA PRO A 181 14.14 15.73 15.66
C PRO A 181 13.22 15.54 14.45
N PHE A 182 13.07 16.57 13.61
CA PHE A 182 12.29 16.48 12.36
C PHE A 182 10.81 16.04 12.55
N TYR A 183 10.22 16.27 13.73
CA TYR A 183 8.83 15.93 14.05
C TYR A 183 7.83 16.34 12.96
N PHE A 184 7.83 17.64 12.59
CA PHE A 184 6.87 18.17 11.61
C PHE A 184 7.08 17.59 10.22
N PHE A 185 8.33 17.41 9.81
CA PHE A 185 8.67 16.84 8.51
C PHE A 185 8.16 15.40 8.40
N PHE A 186 8.46 14.56 9.39
CA PHE A 186 8.05 13.16 9.37
C PHE A 186 6.53 12.99 9.44
N ASN A 187 5.87 13.74 10.34
CA ASN A 187 4.41 13.71 10.47
C ASN A 187 3.68 14.26 9.23
N ALA A 188 4.22 15.27 8.55
CA ALA A 188 3.65 15.78 7.30
C ALA A 188 3.67 14.72 6.19
N LEU A 189 4.76 13.94 6.08
CA LEU A 189 4.83 12.83 5.13
C LEU A 189 3.84 11.71 5.45
N LEU A 190 3.66 11.37 6.73
CA LEU A 190 2.64 10.39 7.16
C LEU A 190 1.21 10.88 6.87
N LEU A 191 0.93 12.17 7.06
CA LEU A 191 -0.37 12.75 6.68
C LEU A 191 -0.58 12.73 5.17
N LEU A 192 0.45 13.05 4.38
CA LEU A 192 0.39 12.96 2.92
C LEU A 192 0.09 11.52 2.48
N LEU A 193 0.72 10.53 3.13
CA LEU A 193 0.41 9.12 2.91
C LEU A 193 -1.06 8.79 3.25
N THR A 194 -1.60 9.30 4.36
CA THR A 194 -3.03 9.17 4.71
C THR A 194 -3.94 9.76 3.64
N VAL A 195 -3.64 10.95 3.14
CA VAL A 195 -4.44 11.63 2.12
C VAL A 195 -4.47 10.81 0.83
N MET A 196 -3.34 10.27 0.39
CA MET A 196 -3.30 9.38 -0.77
C MET A 196 -4.10 8.08 -0.53
N ASN A 197 -4.02 7.49 0.66
CA ASN A 197 -4.83 6.32 1.01
C ASN A 197 -6.33 6.59 0.99
N LEU A 198 -6.76 7.80 1.41
CA LEU A 198 -8.15 8.23 1.30
C LEU A 198 -8.55 8.42 -0.17
N TYR A 199 -7.69 9.04 -0.98
CA TYR A 199 -7.91 9.20 -2.43
C TYR A 199 -8.19 7.86 -3.12
N TRP A 200 -7.35 6.84 -2.90
CA TRP A 200 -7.59 5.51 -3.49
C TRP A 200 -8.80 4.80 -2.86
N PHE A 201 -9.07 5.00 -1.58
CA PHE A 201 -10.27 4.42 -0.96
C PHE A 201 -11.55 4.90 -1.63
N LEU A 202 -11.62 6.15 -2.09
CA LEU A 202 -12.75 6.65 -2.87
C LEU A 202 -12.94 5.87 -4.18
N TYR A 203 -11.86 5.52 -4.88
CA TYR A 203 -11.93 4.63 -6.06
C TYR A 203 -12.41 3.22 -5.71
N ILE A 204 -11.97 2.69 -4.57
CA ILE A 204 -12.38 1.36 -4.09
C ILE A 204 -13.87 1.35 -3.76
N VAL A 205 -14.38 2.39 -3.08
CA VAL A 205 -15.81 2.53 -2.79
C VAL A 205 -16.62 2.70 -4.08
N ALA A 206 -16.15 3.53 -5.02
CA ALA A 206 -16.81 3.70 -6.31
C ALA A 206 -16.86 2.38 -7.12
N PHE A 207 -15.79 1.59 -7.06
CA PHE A 207 -15.74 0.26 -7.66
C PHE A 207 -16.73 -0.70 -6.99
N ALA A 208 -16.71 -0.78 -5.66
CA ALA A 208 -17.64 -1.62 -4.90
C ALA A 208 -19.10 -1.26 -5.19
N ALA A 209 -19.43 0.03 -5.27
CA ALA A 209 -20.77 0.50 -5.62
C ALA A 209 -21.18 0.06 -7.03
N LYS A 210 -20.29 0.14 -8.03
CA LYS A 210 -20.56 -0.33 -9.39
C LYS A 210 -20.75 -1.84 -9.49
N VAL A 211 -20.01 -2.61 -8.69
CA VAL A 211 -20.17 -4.07 -8.59
C VAL A 211 -21.53 -4.41 -7.96
N LEU A 212 -21.90 -3.74 -6.85
CA LEU A 212 -23.16 -3.98 -6.14
C LEU A 212 -24.40 -3.55 -6.93
N THR A 213 -24.31 -2.49 -7.73
CA THR A 213 -25.39 -2.02 -8.60
C THR A 213 -25.52 -2.83 -9.90
N GLY A 214 -24.68 -3.85 -10.11
CA GLY A 214 -24.72 -4.72 -11.29
C GLY A 214 -24.27 -4.03 -12.59
N GLN A 215 -23.67 -2.85 -12.50
CA GLN A 215 -23.20 -2.08 -13.66
C GLN A 215 -21.91 -2.64 -14.27
N MET A 216 -21.21 -3.55 -13.58
CA MET A 216 -20.03 -4.25 -14.09
C MET A 216 -20.28 -5.75 -14.24
N ARG A 217 -20.25 -6.24 -15.49
CA ARG A 217 -20.22 -7.68 -15.82
C ARG A 217 -18.82 -8.28 -15.70
N GLU A 218 -17.77 -7.46 -15.81
CA GLU A 218 -16.38 -7.86 -15.66
C GLU A 218 -15.65 -6.89 -14.70
N LEU A 219 -14.73 -7.43 -13.89
CA LEU A 219 -13.93 -6.68 -12.91
C LEU A 219 -12.89 -5.81 -13.66
N LYS A 220 -13.33 -4.67 -14.18
CA LYS A 220 -12.46 -3.70 -14.87
C LYS A 220 -11.98 -2.62 -13.91
N ASP A 221 -10.70 -2.29 -13.97
CA ASP A 221 -10.09 -1.26 -13.14
C ASP A 221 -10.62 0.14 -13.54
N LEU A 222 -11.18 0.89 -12.58
CA LEU A 222 -11.75 2.23 -12.81
C LEU A 222 -10.74 3.30 -13.22
N ARG A 223 -9.46 3.01 -13.07
CA ARG A 223 -8.35 3.95 -13.30
C ARG A 223 -7.82 3.89 -14.72
N GLU A 224 -8.21 2.87 -15.48
CA GLU A 224 -7.90 2.80 -16.90
C GLU A 224 -8.49 4.02 -17.62
N PHE A 225 -7.70 4.62 -18.52
CA PHE A 225 -8.20 5.68 -19.38
C PHE A 225 -9.33 5.12 -20.25
N ASP A 226 -10.42 5.87 -20.38
CA ASP A 226 -11.51 5.58 -21.32
C ASP A 226 -11.01 5.84 -22.75
N MET A 227 -10.02 5.07 -23.21
CA MET A 227 -9.47 5.12 -24.56
C MET A 227 -10.52 4.77 -25.63
N ALA A 228 -11.70 4.29 -25.22
CA ALA A 228 -12.82 3.94 -26.09
C ALA A 228 -13.59 5.16 -26.63
N GLU A 229 -13.58 6.32 -25.97
CA GLU A 229 -14.27 7.52 -26.49
C GLU A 229 -13.40 8.36 -27.44
N ALA A 230 -12.08 8.25 -27.34
CA ALA A 230 -11.15 9.02 -28.19
C ALA A 230 -10.98 8.45 -29.60
N GLN A 231 -11.44 7.23 -29.88
CA GLN A 231 -11.35 6.58 -31.20
C GLN A 231 -12.66 6.53 -31.98
N SER A 232 -13.77 7.11 -31.47
CA SER A 232 -14.96 7.23 -32.30
C SER A 232 -14.73 8.28 -33.40
N PRO A 233 -14.83 7.94 -34.69
CA PRO A 233 -14.83 8.96 -35.73
C PRO A 233 -16.08 9.80 -35.51
N LYS A 234 -15.92 11.12 -35.33
CA LYS A 234 -17.06 12.04 -35.39
C LYS A 234 -17.80 11.76 -36.70
N PRO A 235 -19.11 11.52 -36.69
CA PRO A 235 -19.85 11.35 -37.93
C PRO A 235 -19.66 12.62 -38.78
N SER A 236 -19.02 12.45 -39.93
CA SER A 236 -18.95 13.48 -40.96
C SER A 236 -20.38 13.89 -41.26
N LYS A 237 -20.71 15.15 -41.01
CA LYS A 237 -21.98 15.71 -41.49
C LYS A 237 -21.91 15.60 -43.01
N ALA A 238 -22.75 14.75 -43.58
CA ALA A 238 -23.01 14.74 -45.00
C ALA A 238 -23.68 16.09 -45.35
N GLU A 239 -23.02 16.85 -46.22
CA GLU A 239 -23.62 17.87 -47.08
C GLU A 239 -23.59 17.36 -48.52
#